data_AF-A0A5N5CZX0-F1
#
_entry.id   AF-A0A5N5CZX0-F1
#
_cell.length_a   1.000
_cell.length_b   1.000
_cell.length_c   1.000
_cell.angle_alpha   90.00
_cell.angle_beta   90.00
_cell.angle_gamma   90.00
#
_symmetry.space_group_name_H-M   'P 1'
#
loop_
_entity.id
_entity.type
_entity.pdbx_description
1 polymer ?
#
loop_
_entity_poly.entity_id
_entity_poly.type
_entity_poly.pdbx_seq_one_letter_code
_entity_poly.pdbx_strand_id
1 'polypeptide(L)'
;MTELLDSVSTLGGSWSSTTPSPDITTVLPCSDSIWAFPEHIINIWSIGDFYFSSAFSLCIILATSELWHVHRLLQQPLDLRNLEQKARFQTESQQVDERLTTWRAEFVAAVYRLINTEHAQEERAEMDPNIVLTNCILDSAVITLFQKLSPCPTGIDSVCDPWTYATNRCVYAADDLSAKVRLVRDAELDAMSNPHLAATLFVTARFYLVYARAACADLPRNLAVLIQALEVCGRRWPVARRYTTLVQTAKAEQQMPIFMSSLPAQFFDLQFSVLDIHDALMMVAEGIDVGLGMGVGIGGGCEIVEGTV
;
A
#
# COMPACT_ATOMS: atom_id res chain seq x y z
N MET A 1 17.60 -8.48 -2.55
CA MET A 1 16.33 -8.87 -3.19
C MET A 1 15.33 -9.42 -2.19
N THR A 2 15.68 -10.45 -1.41
CA THR A 2 14.82 -10.93 -0.30
C THR A 2 14.51 -9.83 0.71
N GLU A 3 15.51 -9.03 1.10
CA GLU A 3 15.33 -7.89 2.01
C GLU A 3 14.33 -6.84 1.50
N LEU A 4 14.26 -6.60 0.18
CA LEU A 4 13.25 -5.72 -0.40
C LEU A 4 11.85 -6.34 -0.23
N LEU A 5 11.70 -7.61 -0.61
CA LEU A 5 10.40 -8.28 -0.53
C LEU A 5 9.93 -8.37 0.92
N ASP A 6 10.82 -8.66 1.86
CA ASP A 6 10.51 -8.71 3.29
C ASP A 6 10.13 -7.33 3.82
N SER A 7 10.92 -6.29 3.50
CA SER A 7 10.66 -4.92 3.96
C SER A 7 9.32 -4.39 3.42
N VAL A 8 9.01 -4.62 2.15
CA VAL A 8 7.74 -4.17 1.56
C VAL A 8 6.57 -5.01 2.06
N SER A 9 6.73 -6.34 2.21
CA SER A 9 5.66 -7.24 2.69
C SER A 9 5.29 -7.00 4.15
N THR A 10 6.24 -6.56 4.96
CA THR A 10 6.04 -6.32 6.40
C THR A 10 5.59 -4.90 6.71
N LEU A 11 5.39 -4.04 5.69
CA LEU A 11 5.03 -2.65 5.88
C LEU A 11 3.71 -2.53 6.65
N GLY A 12 3.79 -2.04 7.89
CA GLY A 12 2.65 -1.93 8.81
C GLY A 12 2.60 -2.99 9.90
N GLY A 13 3.42 -4.04 9.81
CA GLY A 13 3.50 -5.09 10.81
C GLY A 13 4.21 -4.60 12.07
N SER A 14 3.66 -4.95 13.24
CA SER A 14 4.25 -4.61 14.53
C SER A 14 5.21 -5.70 15.07
N TRP A 15 5.41 -6.81 14.35
CA TRP A 15 6.36 -7.85 14.74
C TRP A 15 7.81 -7.41 14.46
N SER A 16 8.77 -8.02 15.16
CA SER A 16 10.20 -7.72 14.98
C SER A 16 10.67 -8.13 13.59
N SER A 17 10.70 -7.18 12.64
CA SER A 17 11.36 -7.41 11.36
C SER A 17 12.86 -7.54 11.61
N THR A 18 13.48 -8.56 11.04
CA THR A 18 14.92 -8.83 11.20
C THR A 18 15.77 -7.96 10.27
N THR A 19 15.22 -6.85 9.74
CA THR A 19 15.95 -5.98 8.83
C THR A 19 17.09 -5.30 9.58
N PRO A 20 18.36 -5.52 9.18
CA PRO A 20 19.49 -4.85 9.81
C PRO A 20 19.38 -3.33 9.62
N SER A 21 19.96 -2.56 10.55
CA SER A 21 20.13 -1.12 10.36
C SER A 21 20.79 -0.84 9.01
N PRO A 22 20.33 0.16 8.24
CA PRO A 22 20.97 0.50 6.98
C PRO A 22 22.43 0.87 7.25
N ASP A 23 23.36 0.07 6.74
CA ASP A 23 24.78 0.37 6.78
C ASP A 23 25.14 1.08 5.47
N ILE A 24 25.47 2.36 5.57
CA ILE A 24 25.73 3.28 4.44
C ILE A 24 26.86 2.74 3.54
N THR A 25 27.70 1.85 4.08
CA THR A 25 28.84 1.24 3.37
C THR A 25 28.47 0.04 2.50
N THR A 26 27.24 -0.46 2.56
CA THR A 26 26.84 -1.68 1.84
C THR A 26 26.56 -1.39 0.37
N VAL A 27 27.24 -2.12 -0.52
CA VAL A 27 27.10 -2.00 -1.97
C VAL A 27 25.91 -2.84 -2.43
N LEU A 28 24.96 -2.23 -3.14
CA LEU A 28 23.82 -2.95 -3.71
C LEU A 28 24.25 -3.73 -4.96
N PRO A 29 24.08 -5.06 -5.03
CA PRO A 29 24.53 -5.90 -6.16
C PRO A 29 23.82 -5.59 -7.50
N CYS A 30 22.77 -4.76 -7.46
CA CYS A 30 21.97 -4.30 -8.59
C CYS A 30 22.22 -2.83 -8.94
N SER A 31 23.31 -2.23 -8.46
CA SER A 31 23.74 -0.91 -8.92
C SER A 31 24.40 -1.05 -10.29
N ASP A 32 23.81 -0.44 -11.33
CA ASP A 32 24.37 -0.46 -12.69
C ASP A 32 25.77 0.17 -12.75
N SER A 33 26.07 1.02 -11.77
CA SER A 33 27.40 1.58 -11.52
C SER A 33 28.51 0.53 -11.41
N ILE A 34 28.23 -0.62 -10.80
CA ILE A 34 29.19 -1.71 -10.60
C ILE A 34 29.56 -2.36 -11.93
N TRP A 35 28.62 -2.39 -12.86
CA TRP A 35 28.75 -3.04 -14.16
C TRP A 35 29.17 -2.08 -15.27
N ALA A 36 28.91 -0.78 -15.11
CA ALA A 36 29.33 0.26 -16.04
C ALA A 36 30.86 0.50 -16.02
N PHE A 37 31.53 0.30 -14.88
CA PHE A 37 32.98 0.50 -14.74
C PHE A 37 33.67 -0.59 -13.91
N PRO A 38 34.03 -1.74 -14.51
CA PRO A 38 34.68 -2.86 -13.82
C PRO A 38 36.04 -2.51 -13.18
N GLU A 39 36.68 -1.43 -13.63
CA GLU A 39 38.05 -1.04 -13.23
C GLU A 39 38.08 -0.04 -12.07
N HIS A 40 36.92 0.36 -11.55
CA HIS A 40 36.77 1.32 -10.45
C HIS A 40 36.17 0.74 -9.18
N ILE A 41 36.21 -0.59 -9.03
CA ILE A 41 35.75 -1.35 -7.83
C ILE A 41 36.34 -0.81 -6.51
N ILE A 42 37.43 -0.03 -6.56
CA ILE A 42 38.10 0.55 -5.38
C ILE A 42 37.41 1.84 -4.86
N ASN A 43 36.54 2.50 -5.64
CA ASN A 43 35.72 3.60 -5.16
C ASN A 43 34.28 3.12 -4.91
N ILE A 44 34.10 2.51 -3.74
CA ILE A 44 32.85 1.97 -3.19
C ILE A 44 31.79 3.09 -3.11
N TRP A 45 30.65 2.94 -3.81
CA TRP A 45 29.52 3.88 -3.75
C TRP A 45 28.43 3.38 -2.81
N SER A 46 27.93 4.29 -1.99
CA SER A 46 27.07 4.05 -0.83
C SER A 46 25.57 3.97 -1.18
N ILE A 47 24.79 3.31 -0.32
CA ILE A 47 23.33 3.45 -0.30
C ILE A 47 23.00 4.95 -0.17
N GLY A 48 22.45 5.55 -1.22
CA GLY A 48 22.16 7.00 -1.30
C GLY A 48 22.65 7.70 -2.58
N ASP A 49 23.49 7.06 -3.39
CA ASP A 49 23.95 7.66 -4.66
C ASP A 49 22.97 7.42 -5.81
N PHE A 50 22.07 8.39 -6.02
CA PHE A 50 21.05 8.38 -7.07
C PHE A 50 21.58 8.59 -8.51
N TYR A 51 22.86 8.88 -8.69
CA TYR A 51 23.40 9.36 -9.99
C TYR A 51 23.39 8.31 -11.11
N PHE A 52 23.49 7.02 -10.78
CA PHE A 52 23.55 5.91 -11.74
C PHE A 52 22.67 4.73 -11.28
N SER A 53 21.50 5.04 -10.73
CA SER A 53 20.57 4.03 -10.21
C SER A 53 19.47 3.72 -11.23
N SER A 54 19.31 2.43 -11.58
CA SER A 54 18.14 1.97 -12.33
C SER A 54 16.85 2.16 -11.54
N ALA A 55 15.70 2.12 -12.22
CA ALA A 55 14.39 2.15 -11.57
C ALA A 55 14.22 1.04 -10.50
N PHE A 56 14.79 -0.14 -10.74
CA PHE A 56 14.78 -1.24 -9.77
C PHE A 56 15.69 -0.96 -8.56
N SER A 57 16.88 -0.38 -8.79
CA SER A 57 17.81 0.01 -7.72
C SER A 57 17.17 1.05 -6.80
N LEU A 58 16.43 2.02 -7.36
CA LEU A 58 15.68 3.01 -6.58
C LEU A 58 14.61 2.38 -5.68
N CYS A 59 13.89 1.37 -6.19
CA CYS A 59 12.93 0.62 -5.38
C CYS A 59 13.62 -0.13 -4.22
N ILE A 60 14.81 -0.67 -4.44
CA ILE A 60 15.61 -1.32 -3.41
C ILE A 60 16.08 -0.32 -2.36
N ILE A 61 16.61 0.83 -2.78
CA ILE A 61 17.04 1.89 -1.87
C ILE A 61 15.88 2.32 -0.97
N LEU A 62 14.69 2.57 -1.53
CA LEU A 62 13.49 2.88 -0.73
C LEU A 62 13.24 1.82 0.35
N ALA A 63 13.24 0.54 -0.07
CA ALA A 63 12.89 -0.57 0.79
C ALA A 63 13.92 -0.81 1.91
N THR A 64 15.21 -0.57 1.66
CA THR A 64 16.27 -0.84 2.64
C THR A 64 16.63 0.38 3.48
N SER A 65 16.63 1.59 2.93
CA SER A 65 17.04 2.80 3.66
C SER A 65 15.87 3.46 4.38
N GLU A 66 14.79 3.79 3.67
CA GLU A 66 13.74 4.63 4.24
C GLU A 66 12.65 3.83 4.95
N LEU A 67 12.21 2.70 4.39
CA LEU A 67 11.21 1.86 5.05
C LEU A 67 11.72 1.33 6.40
N TRP A 68 13.03 1.19 6.58
CA TRP A 68 13.60 0.82 7.87
C TRP A 68 13.19 1.79 9.00
N HIS A 69 13.18 3.10 8.73
CA HIS A 69 12.77 4.10 9.72
C HIS A 69 11.28 4.00 10.06
N VAL A 70 10.45 3.70 9.05
CA VAL A 70 9.02 3.46 9.21
C VAL A 70 8.78 2.21 10.07
N HIS A 71 9.41 1.09 9.72
CA HIS A 71 9.34 -0.17 10.47
C HIS A 71 9.76 0.01 11.92
N ARG A 72 10.92 0.63 12.13
CA ARG A 72 11.46 0.86 13.47
C ARG A 72 10.47 1.62 14.34
N LEU A 73 9.79 2.63 13.79
CA LEU A 73 8.82 3.42 14.55
C LEU A 73 7.53 2.63 14.83
N LEU A 74 7.02 1.90 13.84
CA LEU A 74 5.78 1.12 13.96
C LEU A 74 5.91 -0.11 14.88
N GLN A 75 7.12 -0.62 15.07
CA GLN A 75 7.43 -1.73 15.98
C GLN A 75 7.60 -1.29 17.43
N GLN A 76 7.71 0.00 17.71
CA GLN A 76 7.82 0.46 19.10
C GLN A 76 6.49 0.23 19.83
N PRO A 77 6.51 -0.32 21.06
CA PRO A 77 5.29 -0.40 21.87
C PRO A 77 4.84 1.03 22.20
N LEU A 78 3.67 1.39 21.71
CA LEU A 78 3.13 2.75 21.81
C LEU A 78 1.82 2.74 22.60
N ASP A 79 1.82 3.40 23.76
CA ASP A 79 0.57 3.73 24.46
C ASP A 79 0.12 5.15 24.08
N LEU A 80 -0.82 5.22 23.15
CA LEU A 80 -1.40 6.48 22.67
C LEU A 80 -2.25 7.20 23.74
N ARG A 81 -2.56 6.56 24.87
CA ARG A 81 -3.24 7.19 26.02
C ARG A 81 -2.26 8.02 26.85
N ASN A 82 -0.97 7.70 26.80
CA ASN A 82 0.06 8.47 27.46
C ASN A 82 0.44 9.68 26.58
N LEU A 83 0.14 10.88 27.06
CA LEU A 83 0.37 12.13 26.32
C LEU A 83 1.84 12.35 25.97
N GLU A 84 2.78 11.95 26.83
CA GLU A 84 4.21 12.09 26.58
C GLU A 84 4.67 11.13 25.46
N GLN A 85 4.23 9.88 25.51
CA GLN A 85 4.52 8.90 24.45
C GLN A 85 3.87 9.30 23.14
N LYS A 86 2.63 9.80 23.16
CA LYS A 86 1.93 10.33 21.99
C LYS A 86 2.71 11.49 21.36
N ALA A 87 3.12 12.49 22.15
CA ALA A 87 3.88 13.65 21.66
C ALA A 87 5.24 13.26 21.08
N ARG A 88 5.93 12.32 21.73
CA ARG A 88 7.18 11.75 21.22
C ARG A 88 6.97 11.04 19.88
N PHE A 89 5.96 10.16 19.80
CA PHE A 89 5.63 9.45 18.56
C PHE A 89 5.27 10.42 17.42
N GLN A 90 4.52 11.48 17.69
CA GLN A 90 4.21 12.52 16.71
C GLN A 90 5.47 13.21 16.19
N THR A 91 6.41 13.54 17.09
CA THR A 91 7.68 14.19 16.73
C THR A 91 8.56 13.25 15.90
N GLU A 92 8.72 11.99 16.33
CA GLU A 92 9.49 10.98 15.57
C GLU A 92 8.84 10.70 14.20
N SER A 93 7.50 10.65 14.13
CA SER A 93 6.77 10.45 12.87
C SER A 93 6.97 11.62 11.90
N GLN A 94 7.00 12.86 12.39
CA GLN A 94 7.31 14.04 11.56
C GLN A 94 8.73 13.98 10.99
N GLN A 95 9.72 13.59 11.79
CA GLN A 95 11.10 13.41 11.29
C GLN A 95 11.18 12.34 10.20
N VAL A 96 10.44 11.23 10.35
CA VAL A 96 10.37 10.20 9.31
C VAL A 96 9.66 10.74 8.06
N ASP A 97 8.58 11.50 8.18
CA ASP A 97 7.88 12.10 7.04
C ASP A 97 8.72 13.13 6.28
N GLU A 98 9.49 13.96 6.97
CA GLU A 98 10.46 14.90 6.37
C GLU A 98 11.52 14.16 5.54
N ARG A 99 11.99 13.02 6.05
CA ARG A 99 12.92 12.16 5.31
C ARG A 99 12.28 11.54 4.08
N LEU A 100 11.08 10.97 4.20
CA LEU A 100 10.35 10.42 3.06
C LEU A 100 10.06 11.49 2.00
N THR A 101 9.78 12.73 2.42
CA THR A 101 9.57 13.87 1.54
C THR A 101 10.85 14.27 0.81
N THR A 102 11.97 14.33 1.54
CA THR A 102 13.30 14.62 0.96
C THR A 102 13.68 13.54 -0.05
N TRP A 103 13.54 12.27 0.35
CA TRP A 103 13.80 11.13 -0.51
C TRP A 103 12.93 11.15 -1.77
N ARG A 104 11.64 11.52 -1.67
CA ARG A 104 10.76 11.69 -2.83
C ARG A 104 11.32 12.69 -3.83
N ALA A 105 11.80 13.85 -3.35
CA ALA A 105 12.36 14.88 -4.22
C ALA A 105 13.62 14.38 -4.95
N GLU A 106 14.48 13.65 -4.26
CA GLU A 106 15.68 13.02 -4.84
C GLU A 106 15.33 11.93 -5.85
N PHE A 107 14.35 11.09 -5.53
CA PHE A 107 13.80 10.06 -6.40
C PHE A 107 13.22 10.65 -7.69
N VAL A 108 12.43 11.73 -7.61
CA VAL A 108 11.91 12.42 -8.80
C VAL A 108 13.05 12.96 -9.67
N ALA A 109 14.07 13.57 -9.06
CA ALA A 109 15.24 14.05 -9.80
C ALA A 109 16.07 12.91 -10.41
N ALA A 110 16.14 11.74 -9.75
CA ALA A 110 16.80 10.55 -10.27
C ALA A 110 16.05 9.96 -11.47
N VAL A 111 14.73 9.78 -11.34
CA VAL A 111 13.85 9.30 -12.42
C VAL A 111 13.91 10.23 -13.63
N TYR A 112 13.85 11.54 -13.41
CA TYR A 112 13.97 12.50 -14.51
C TYR A 112 15.30 12.38 -15.25
N ARG A 113 16.41 12.17 -14.52
CA ARG A 113 17.72 11.92 -15.14
C ARG A 113 17.72 10.62 -15.94
N LEU A 114 17.30 9.52 -15.32
CA LEU A 114 17.22 8.19 -15.92
C LEU A 114 16.45 8.21 -17.25
N ILE A 115 15.26 8.80 -17.26
CA ILE A 115 14.43 8.88 -18.46
C ILE A 115 15.14 9.67 -19.58
N ASN A 116 15.74 10.81 -19.24
CA ASN A 116 16.41 11.65 -20.24
C ASN A 116 17.72 11.06 -20.76
N THR A 117 18.41 10.23 -19.99
CA THR A 117 19.69 9.62 -20.39
C THR A 117 19.51 8.30 -21.12
N GLU A 118 18.62 7.44 -20.65
CA GLU A 118 18.53 6.04 -21.11
C GLU A 118 17.28 5.77 -21.95
N HIS A 119 16.18 6.48 -21.69
CA HIS A 119 14.88 6.23 -22.30
C HIS A 119 14.32 7.42 -23.09
N ALA A 120 15.19 8.31 -23.59
CA ALA A 120 14.78 9.55 -24.26
C ALA A 120 13.88 9.32 -25.50
N GLN A 121 13.87 8.10 -26.04
CA GLN A 121 13.05 7.69 -27.19
C GLN A 121 11.77 6.93 -26.81
N GLU A 122 11.59 6.58 -25.53
CA GLU A 122 10.39 5.89 -25.05
C GLU A 122 9.34 6.89 -24.58
N GLU A 123 8.17 6.86 -25.22
CA GLU A 123 7.08 7.84 -24.98
C GLU A 123 6.49 7.79 -23.56
N ARG A 124 6.73 6.71 -22.79
CA ARG A 124 6.14 6.47 -21.46
C ARG A 124 7.12 5.88 -20.44
N ALA A 125 8.38 6.28 -20.51
CA ALA A 125 9.43 5.77 -19.62
C ALA A 125 9.11 5.98 -18.12
N GLU A 126 8.33 7.01 -17.78
CA GLU A 126 7.88 7.30 -16.41
C GLU A 126 6.84 6.31 -15.84
N MET A 127 6.34 5.41 -16.70
CA MET A 127 5.44 4.30 -16.35
C MET A 127 6.18 2.98 -16.19
N ASP A 128 7.51 2.99 -16.11
CA ASP A 128 8.28 1.80 -15.74
C ASP A 128 7.67 1.14 -14.48
N PRO A 129 7.47 -0.19 -14.48
CA PRO A 129 6.88 -0.92 -13.36
C PRO A 129 7.50 -0.62 -11.99
N ASN A 130 8.83 -0.48 -11.92
CA ASN A 130 9.53 -0.22 -10.67
C ASN A 130 9.36 1.23 -10.24
N ILE A 131 9.32 2.19 -11.17
CA ILE A 131 9.00 3.59 -10.86
C ILE A 131 7.59 3.67 -10.26
N VAL A 132 6.60 3.07 -10.92
CA VAL A 132 5.20 3.07 -10.45
C VAL A 132 5.10 2.40 -9.09
N LEU A 133 5.70 1.22 -8.92
CA LEU A 133 5.69 0.49 -7.65
C LEU A 133 6.36 1.29 -6.53
N THR A 134 7.50 1.94 -6.79
CA THR A 134 8.22 2.77 -5.82
C THR A 134 7.38 3.92 -5.32
N ASN A 135 6.68 4.63 -6.21
CA ASN A 135 5.74 5.69 -5.82
C ASN A 135 4.64 5.12 -4.91
N CYS A 136 4.02 4.01 -5.32
CA CYS A 136 2.92 3.40 -4.56
C CYS A 136 3.37 2.91 -3.18
N ILE A 137 4.57 2.33 -3.05
CA ILE A 137 5.14 1.90 -1.77
C ILE A 137 5.40 3.12 -0.88
N LEU A 138 5.97 4.20 -1.44
CA LEU A 138 6.29 5.40 -0.68
C LEU A 138 5.02 6.05 -0.11
N ASP A 139 3.96 6.20 -0.92
CA ASP A 139 2.67 6.72 -0.45
C ASP A 139 2.00 5.78 0.57
N SER A 140 2.04 4.47 0.33
CA SER A 140 1.54 3.49 1.29
C SER A 140 2.31 3.52 2.61
N ALA A 141 3.61 3.84 2.61
CA ALA A 141 4.41 3.97 3.82
C ALA A 141 3.97 5.18 4.66
N VAL A 142 3.68 6.32 4.01
CA VAL A 142 3.10 7.51 4.66
C VAL A 142 1.73 7.19 5.27
N ILE A 143 0.85 6.50 4.53
CA ILE A 143 -0.47 6.10 5.03
C ILE A 143 -0.29 5.20 6.27
N THR A 144 0.53 4.16 6.17
CA THR A 144 0.77 3.22 7.27
C THR A 144 1.36 3.89 8.51
N LEU A 145 2.27 4.86 8.34
CA LEU A 145 2.88 5.64 9.41
C LEU A 145 1.83 6.42 10.23
N PHE A 146 0.83 6.99 9.55
CA PHE A 146 -0.06 7.99 10.14
C PHE A 146 -1.51 7.54 10.34
N GLN A 147 -1.96 6.45 9.71
CA GLN A 147 -3.37 6.02 9.72
C GLN A 147 -3.92 5.80 11.13
N LYS A 148 -3.10 5.34 12.09
CA LYS A 148 -3.51 5.11 13.49
C LYS A 148 -3.90 6.40 14.24
N LEU A 149 -3.49 7.55 13.73
CA LEU A 149 -3.79 8.88 14.28
C LEU A 149 -4.91 9.59 13.51
N SER A 150 -5.58 8.89 12.58
CA SER A 150 -6.73 9.41 11.85
C SER A 150 -8.03 9.22 12.64
N PRO A 151 -9.11 9.97 12.30
CA PRO A 151 -10.41 9.81 12.95
C PRO A 151 -10.95 8.40 12.84
N CYS A 152 -11.53 7.89 13.93
CA CYS A 152 -12.24 6.61 13.96
C CYS A 152 -13.73 6.82 13.66
N PRO A 153 -14.37 5.92 12.89
CA PRO A 153 -15.81 6.00 12.65
C PRO A 153 -16.63 5.64 13.88
N THR A 154 -17.88 6.10 13.92
CA THR A 154 -18.81 5.78 15.01
C THR A 154 -19.00 4.27 15.15
N GLY A 155 -18.81 3.75 16.37
CA GLY A 155 -18.85 2.32 16.67
C GLY A 155 -17.46 1.67 16.79
N ILE A 156 -16.38 2.41 16.55
CA ILE A 156 -15.00 2.02 16.84
C ILE A 156 -14.46 2.87 17.99
N ASP A 157 -13.81 2.24 18.96
CA ASP A 157 -13.21 2.93 20.09
C ASP A 157 -11.92 3.63 19.66
N SER A 158 -11.88 4.96 19.82
CA SER A 158 -10.66 5.74 19.59
C SER A 158 -9.78 5.72 20.84
N VAL A 159 -8.52 5.28 20.71
CA VAL A 159 -7.56 5.28 21.82
C VAL A 159 -6.98 6.67 22.08
N CYS A 160 -7.00 7.56 21.09
CA CYS A 160 -6.51 8.93 21.24
C CYS A 160 -7.22 9.92 20.32
N ASP A 161 -7.10 11.22 20.62
CA ASP A 161 -7.62 12.26 19.74
C ASP A 161 -6.92 12.24 18.37
N PRO A 162 -7.68 12.38 17.27
CA PRO A 162 -7.13 12.44 15.93
C PRO A 162 -6.13 13.59 15.77
N TRP A 163 -5.14 13.37 14.93
CA TRP A 163 -4.15 14.38 14.60
C TRP A 163 -4.34 14.87 13.17
N THR A 164 -4.70 16.15 13.02
CA THR A 164 -5.00 16.77 11.72
C THR A 164 -3.84 16.68 10.75
N TYR A 165 -2.59 16.82 11.22
CA TYR A 165 -1.41 16.69 10.36
C TYR A 165 -1.31 15.28 9.77
N ALA A 166 -1.39 14.23 10.60
CA ALA A 166 -1.40 12.84 10.14
C ALA A 166 -2.52 12.57 9.13
N THR A 167 -3.73 13.03 9.44
CA THR A 167 -4.91 12.87 8.57
C THR A 167 -4.66 13.50 7.20
N ASN A 168 -4.19 14.75 7.16
CA ASN A 168 -3.91 15.46 5.91
C ASN A 168 -2.80 14.78 5.11
N ARG A 169 -1.76 14.27 5.78
CA ARG A 169 -0.67 13.52 5.12
C ARG A 169 -1.18 12.22 4.50
N CYS A 170 -2.02 11.45 5.19
CA CYS A 170 -2.64 10.25 4.63
C CYS A 170 -3.54 10.56 3.43
N VAL A 171 -4.38 11.60 3.51
CA VAL A 171 -5.24 12.02 2.39
C VAL A 171 -4.40 12.43 1.18
N TYR A 172 -3.35 13.23 1.39
CA TYR A 172 -2.43 13.63 0.32
C TYR A 172 -1.75 12.42 -0.33
N ALA A 173 -1.21 11.50 0.47
CA ALA A 173 -0.56 10.28 -0.03
C ALA A 173 -1.54 9.39 -0.81
N ALA A 174 -2.78 9.27 -0.34
CA ALA A 174 -3.82 8.51 -1.03
C ALA A 174 -4.21 9.15 -2.37
N ASP A 175 -4.29 10.48 -2.43
CA ASP A 175 -4.56 11.22 -3.67
C ASP A 175 -3.40 11.10 -4.66
N ASP A 176 -2.14 11.19 -4.21
CA ASP A 176 -0.95 11.07 -5.06
C ASP A 176 -0.81 9.65 -5.63
N LEU A 177 -1.01 8.63 -4.80
CA LEU A 177 -1.03 7.23 -5.25
C LEU A 177 -2.14 7.01 -6.29
N SER A 178 -3.35 7.48 -6.02
CA SER A 178 -4.47 7.35 -6.94
C SER A 178 -4.24 8.10 -8.26
N ALA A 179 -3.60 9.27 -8.20
CA ALA A 179 -3.22 10.04 -9.38
C ALA A 179 -2.17 9.31 -10.22
N LYS A 180 -1.15 8.71 -9.59
CA LYS A 180 -0.13 7.91 -10.27
C LYS A 180 -0.74 6.68 -10.95
N VAL A 181 -1.59 5.94 -10.25
CA VAL A 181 -2.26 4.74 -10.78
C VAL A 181 -3.20 5.08 -11.93
N ARG A 182 -3.91 6.23 -11.87
CA ARG A 182 -4.78 6.70 -12.95
C ARG A 182 -4.05 6.90 -14.28
N LEU A 183 -2.76 7.21 -14.24
CA LEU A 183 -1.95 7.39 -15.45
C LEU A 183 -1.55 6.05 -16.10
N VAL A 184 -1.58 4.95 -15.36
CA VAL A 184 -1.19 3.62 -15.86
C VAL A 184 -2.32 3.04 -16.71
N ARG A 185 -2.03 2.56 -17.91
CA ARG A 185 -3.06 1.90 -18.75
C ARG A 185 -3.38 0.52 -18.21
N ASP A 186 -4.62 0.06 -18.37
CA ASP A 186 -5.03 -1.28 -17.94
C ASP A 186 -4.10 -2.41 -18.44
N ALA A 187 -3.59 -2.32 -19.68
CA ALA A 187 -2.65 -3.31 -20.23
C ALA A 187 -1.27 -3.26 -19.54
N GLU A 188 -0.80 -2.07 -19.17
CA GLU A 188 0.46 -1.90 -18.43
C GLU A 188 0.30 -2.37 -17.00
N LEU A 189 -0.84 -2.03 -16.39
CA LEU A 189 -1.19 -2.41 -15.03
C LEU A 189 -1.31 -3.94 -14.89
N ASP A 190 -1.94 -4.61 -15.87
CA ASP A 190 -2.02 -6.07 -15.93
C ASP A 190 -0.61 -6.69 -16.03
N ALA A 191 0.26 -6.13 -16.88
CA ALA A 191 1.63 -6.60 -17.06
C ALA A 191 2.51 -6.43 -15.81
N MET A 192 2.41 -5.28 -15.12
CA MET A 192 3.19 -4.99 -13.91
C MET A 192 2.55 -5.49 -12.61
N SER A 193 1.34 -6.06 -12.69
CA SER A 193 0.60 -6.53 -11.53
C SER A 193 1.46 -7.45 -10.67
N ASN A 194 1.51 -7.18 -9.38
CA ASN A 194 2.20 -7.98 -8.39
C ASN A 194 1.53 -7.83 -7.01
N PRO A 195 1.77 -8.75 -6.06
CA PRO A 195 1.13 -8.71 -4.74
C PRO A 195 1.41 -7.43 -3.95
N HIS A 196 2.59 -6.81 -4.10
CA HIS A 196 2.93 -5.58 -3.38
C HIS A 196 2.14 -4.39 -3.91
N LEU A 197 1.99 -4.27 -5.23
CA LEU A 197 1.12 -3.25 -5.84
C LEU A 197 -0.33 -3.45 -5.38
N ALA A 198 -0.82 -4.69 -5.37
CA ALA A 198 -2.16 -4.96 -4.88
C ALA A 198 -2.35 -4.58 -3.40
N ALA A 199 -1.34 -4.82 -2.55
CA ALA A 199 -1.36 -4.45 -1.14
C ALA A 199 -1.40 -2.93 -0.95
N THR A 200 -0.58 -2.16 -1.67
CA THR A 200 -0.57 -0.69 -1.56
C THR A 200 -1.87 -0.06 -2.05
N LEU A 201 -2.45 -0.58 -3.14
CA LEU A 201 -3.78 -0.20 -3.63
C LEU A 201 -4.85 -0.47 -2.56
N PHE A 202 -4.82 -1.65 -1.93
CA PHE A 202 -5.78 -2.03 -0.90
C PHE A 202 -5.67 -1.18 0.37
N VAL A 203 -4.45 -0.94 0.89
CA VAL A 203 -4.20 -0.06 2.04
C VAL A 203 -4.79 1.33 1.78
N THR A 204 -4.57 1.87 0.60
CA THR A 204 -5.07 3.19 0.21
C THR A 204 -6.60 3.21 0.09
N ALA A 205 -7.19 2.21 -0.55
CA ALA A 205 -8.63 2.08 -0.68
C ALA A 205 -9.33 1.94 0.69
N ARG A 206 -8.76 1.10 1.58
CA ARG A 206 -9.22 0.95 2.96
C ARG A 206 -9.17 2.29 3.69
N PHE A 207 -8.07 3.02 3.60
CA PHE A 207 -7.95 4.34 4.24
C PHE A 207 -9.07 5.28 3.78
N TYR A 208 -9.33 5.42 2.48
CA TYR A 208 -10.41 6.28 1.97
C TYR A 208 -11.80 5.88 2.50
N LEU A 209 -12.11 4.59 2.50
CA LEU A 209 -13.41 4.08 2.97
C LEU A 209 -13.63 4.42 4.45
N VAL A 210 -12.64 4.13 5.28
CA VAL A 210 -12.71 4.36 6.72
C VAL A 210 -12.72 5.84 7.04
N TYR A 211 -11.84 6.61 6.42
CA TYR A 211 -11.75 8.06 6.61
C TYR A 211 -13.06 8.76 6.21
N ALA A 212 -13.63 8.45 5.04
CA ALA A 212 -14.89 9.03 4.60
C ALA A 212 -16.03 8.71 5.57
N ARG A 213 -16.07 7.48 6.11
CA ARG A 213 -17.06 7.10 7.13
C ARG A 213 -16.86 7.88 8.44
N ALA A 214 -15.63 8.01 8.90
CA ALA A 214 -15.31 8.74 10.13
C ALA A 214 -15.59 10.25 10.02
N ALA A 215 -15.39 10.82 8.84
CA ALA A 215 -15.67 12.21 8.53
C ALA A 215 -17.16 12.48 8.18
N CYS A 216 -18.01 11.44 8.14
CA CYS A 216 -19.38 11.52 7.61
C CYS A 216 -19.43 12.20 6.22
N ALA A 217 -18.46 11.89 5.37
CA ALA A 217 -18.25 12.51 4.07
C ALA A 217 -18.53 11.53 2.93
N ASP A 218 -18.75 12.09 1.73
CA ASP A 218 -18.87 11.31 0.52
C ASP A 218 -17.54 10.61 0.17
N LEU A 219 -17.65 9.44 -0.48
CA LEU A 219 -16.48 8.72 -0.94
C LEU A 219 -15.74 9.50 -2.03
N PRO A 220 -14.40 9.58 -1.97
CA PRO A 220 -13.61 10.28 -2.97
C PRO A 220 -13.73 9.57 -4.33
N ARG A 221 -13.81 10.35 -5.41
CA ARG A 221 -13.85 9.82 -6.78
C ARG A 221 -12.65 8.94 -7.12
N ASN A 222 -11.51 9.20 -6.47
CA ASN A 222 -10.27 8.43 -6.63
C ASN A 222 -10.41 6.96 -6.18
N LEU A 223 -11.34 6.64 -5.27
CA LEU A 223 -11.59 5.26 -4.85
C LEU A 223 -11.97 4.35 -6.04
N ALA A 224 -12.69 4.86 -7.03
CA ALA A 224 -13.07 4.07 -8.21
C ALA A 224 -11.84 3.64 -9.03
N VAL A 225 -10.81 4.49 -9.11
CA VAL A 225 -9.54 4.17 -9.80
C VAL A 225 -8.84 3.02 -9.08
N LEU A 226 -8.79 3.05 -7.74
CA LEU A 226 -8.16 1.99 -6.94
C LEU A 226 -8.91 0.66 -7.08
N ILE A 227 -10.24 0.68 -7.08
CA ILE A 227 -11.06 -0.54 -7.30
C ILE A 227 -10.79 -1.13 -8.67
N GLN A 228 -10.83 -0.31 -9.73
CA GLN A 228 -10.52 -0.76 -11.09
C GLN A 228 -9.11 -1.33 -11.17
N ALA A 229 -8.14 -0.68 -10.53
CA ALA A 229 -6.76 -1.15 -10.53
C ALA A 229 -6.62 -2.53 -9.84
N LEU A 230 -7.30 -2.71 -8.70
CA LEU A 230 -7.37 -4.01 -8.00
C LEU A 230 -8.05 -5.08 -8.84
N GLU A 231 -9.11 -4.76 -9.58
CA GLU A 231 -9.80 -5.67 -10.50
C GLU A 231 -8.86 -6.14 -11.62
N VAL A 232 -8.10 -5.23 -12.23
CA VAL A 232 -7.09 -5.56 -13.24
C VAL A 232 -6.04 -6.49 -12.64
N CYS A 233 -5.48 -6.15 -11.47
CA CYS A 233 -4.51 -7.00 -10.77
C CYS A 233 -5.10 -8.37 -10.39
N GLY A 234 -6.40 -8.42 -10.09
CA GLY A 234 -7.16 -9.61 -9.72
C GLY A 234 -7.31 -10.64 -10.84
N ARG A 235 -7.01 -10.28 -12.10
CA ARG A 235 -6.96 -11.21 -13.22
C ARG A 235 -5.83 -12.22 -13.06
N ARG A 236 -4.67 -11.75 -12.56
CA ARG A 236 -3.47 -12.57 -12.35
C ARG A 236 -3.30 -13.02 -10.90
N TRP A 237 -3.69 -12.19 -9.94
CA TRP A 237 -3.39 -12.41 -8.52
C TRP A 237 -4.65 -12.64 -7.69
N PRO A 238 -4.87 -13.84 -7.13
CA PRO A 238 -6.03 -14.14 -6.29
C PRO A 238 -6.16 -13.20 -5.08
N VAL A 239 -5.04 -12.77 -4.49
CA VAL A 239 -5.05 -11.83 -3.37
C VAL A 239 -5.66 -10.47 -3.76
N ALA A 240 -5.38 -9.97 -4.96
CA ALA A 240 -5.94 -8.71 -5.45
C ALA A 240 -7.45 -8.83 -5.71
N ARG A 241 -7.91 -10.01 -6.13
CA ARG A 241 -9.34 -10.30 -6.28
C ARG A 241 -10.06 -10.27 -4.93
N ARG A 242 -9.51 -10.92 -3.90
CA ARG A 242 -10.04 -10.87 -2.53
C ARG A 242 -10.07 -9.43 -2.00
N TYR A 243 -9.01 -8.66 -2.20
CA TYR A 243 -8.99 -7.24 -1.85
C TYR A 243 -10.07 -6.44 -2.58
N THR A 244 -10.32 -6.73 -3.85
CA THR A 244 -11.42 -6.11 -4.62
C THR A 244 -12.76 -6.42 -3.96
N THR A 245 -13.05 -7.69 -3.66
CA THR A 245 -14.29 -8.11 -3.00
C THR A 245 -14.50 -7.36 -1.68
N LEU A 246 -13.46 -7.25 -0.86
CA LEU A 246 -13.53 -6.53 0.43
C LEU A 246 -13.80 -5.03 0.26
N VAL A 247 -13.09 -4.36 -0.65
CA VAL A 247 -13.26 -2.91 -0.90
C VAL A 247 -14.64 -2.62 -1.50
N GLN A 248 -15.12 -3.44 -2.43
CA GLN A 248 -16.45 -3.29 -3.01
C GLN A 248 -17.55 -3.52 -1.96
N THR A 249 -17.38 -4.51 -1.09
CA THR A 249 -18.30 -4.80 0.02
C THR A 249 -18.36 -3.61 0.99
N ALA A 250 -17.20 -3.12 1.43
CA ALA A 250 -17.12 -1.93 2.29
C ALA A 250 -17.78 -0.71 1.65
N LYS A 251 -17.56 -0.49 0.34
CA LYS A 251 -18.17 0.61 -0.41
C LYS A 251 -19.70 0.48 -0.47
N ALA A 252 -20.23 -0.72 -0.68
CA ALA A 252 -21.67 -0.97 -0.71
C ALA A 252 -22.31 -0.74 0.67
N GLU A 253 -21.59 -1.10 1.73
CA GLU A 253 -22.03 -0.95 3.11
C GLU A 253 -21.70 0.43 3.72
N GLN A 254 -21.25 1.42 2.93
CA GLN A 254 -20.67 2.67 3.45
C GLN A 254 -21.57 3.39 4.47
N GLN A 255 -22.88 3.37 4.25
CA GLN A 255 -23.90 4.02 5.08
C GLN A 255 -24.47 3.13 6.19
N MET A 256 -24.09 1.85 6.24
CA MET A 256 -24.56 0.91 7.26
C MET A 256 -23.79 1.10 8.57
N PRO A 257 -24.45 0.93 9.74
CA PRO A 257 -23.75 0.83 11.01
C PRO A 257 -22.74 -0.32 11.01
N ILE A 258 -21.56 -0.11 11.63
CA ILE A 258 -20.45 -1.08 11.59
C ILE A 258 -20.85 -2.45 12.13
N PHE A 259 -21.70 -2.51 13.17
CA PHE A 259 -22.16 -3.78 13.74
C PHE A 259 -23.05 -4.61 12.80
N MET A 260 -23.54 -4.01 11.70
CA MET A 260 -24.34 -4.69 10.66
C MET A 260 -23.50 -5.03 9.42
N SER A 261 -22.23 -4.63 9.38
CA SER A 261 -21.33 -4.89 8.26
C SER A 261 -21.01 -6.37 8.15
N SER A 262 -20.85 -6.87 6.92
CA SER A 262 -20.32 -8.21 6.69
C SER A 262 -18.80 -8.29 6.94
N LEU A 263 -18.13 -7.14 7.03
CA LEU A 263 -16.71 -7.03 7.31
C LEU A 263 -16.44 -7.00 8.83
N PRO A 264 -15.29 -7.54 9.27
CA PRO A 264 -14.91 -7.47 10.68
C PRO A 264 -14.74 -6.02 11.12
N ALA A 265 -15.10 -5.69 12.37
CA ALA A 265 -14.98 -4.33 12.89
C ALA A 265 -13.55 -3.76 12.77
N GLN A 266 -12.53 -4.63 12.87
CA GLN A 266 -11.12 -4.28 12.71
C GLN A 266 -10.78 -3.78 11.30
N PHE A 267 -11.57 -4.11 10.27
CA PHE A 267 -11.44 -3.49 8.95
C PHE A 267 -11.63 -1.96 9.04
N PHE A 268 -12.57 -1.50 9.89
CA PHE A 268 -12.89 -0.08 10.07
C PHE A 268 -12.06 0.62 11.15
N ASP A 269 -11.16 -0.11 11.82
CA ASP A 269 -10.26 0.45 12.81
C ASP A 269 -8.84 0.56 12.24
N LEU A 270 -8.46 1.79 11.86
CA LEU A 270 -7.14 2.08 11.27
C LEU A 270 -5.97 1.89 12.24
N GLN A 271 -6.22 1.60 13.52
CA GLN A 271 -5.18 1.21 14.47
C GLN A 271 -4.59 -0.16 14.15
N PHE A 272 -5.39 -1.03 13.53
CA PHE A 272 -4.92 -2.30 12.98
C PHE A 272 -4.33 -2.09 11.59
N SER A 273 -3.13 -2.60 11.39
CA SER A 273 -2.56 -2.71 10.05
C SER A 273 -3.31 -3.78 9.25
N VAL A 274 -3.20 -3.74 7.93
CA VAL A 274 -3.76 -4.78 7.07
C VAL A 274 -3.16 -6.15 7.37
N LEU A 275 -1.89 -6.19 7.80
CA LEU A 275 -1.21 -7.43 8.15
C LEU A 275 -1.78 -8.06 9.43
N ASP A 276 -2.12 -7.23 10.43
CA ASP A 276 -2.69 -7.71 11.70
C ASP A 276 -4.04 -8.41 11.51
N ILE A 277 -4.78 -8.04 10.47
CA ILE A 277 -6.14 -8.54 10.20
C ILE A 277 -6.21 -9.39 8.92
N HIS A 278 -5.07 -9.72 8.30
CA HIS A 278 -5.02 -10.33 6.98
C HIS A 278 -5.82 -11.63 6.90
N ASP A 279 -5.60 -12.56 7.83
CA ASP A 279 -6.25 -13.87 7.81
C ASP A 279 -7.77 -13.76 7.96
N ALA A 280 -8.23 -12.87 8.85
CA ALA A 280 -9.65 -12.61 9.04
C ALA A 280 -10.29 -12.03 7.76
N LEU A 281 -9.60 -11.10 7.09
CA LEU A 281 -10.05 -10.53 5.83
C LEU A 281 -10.11 -11.57 4.71
N MET A 282 -9.10 -12.44 4.59
CA MET A 282 -9.07 -13.47 3.57
C MET A 282 -10.22 -14.48 3.76
N MET A 283 -10.48 -14.92 5.00
CA MET A 283 -11.61 -15.81 5.30
C MET A 283 -12.97 -15.19 4.93
N VAL A 284 -13.16 -13.90 5.22
CA VAL A 284 -14.41 -13.20 4.89
C VAL A 284 -14.56 -13.06 3.37
N ALA A 285 -13.49 -12.70 2.65
CA ALA A 285 -13.53 -12.61 1.19
C ALA A 285 -13.91 -13.95 0.54
N GLU A 286 -13.35 -15.06 1.03
CA GLU A 286 -13.72 -16.41 0.57
C GLU A 286 -15.18 -16.74 0.84
N GLY A 287 -15.71 -16.39 2.01
CA GLY A 287 -17.12 -16.59 2.35
C GLY A 287 -18.06 -15.80 1.43
N ILE A 288 -17.70 -14.56 1.09
CA ILE A 288 -18.48 -13.71 0.17
C ILE A 288 -18.47 -14.30 -1.25
N ASP A 289 -17.30 -14.73 -1.75
CA ASP A 289 -17.16 -15.34 -3.07
C ASP A 289 -17.99 -16.64 -3.19
N VAL A 290 -18.00 -17.48 -2.14
CA VAL A 290 -18.82 -18.71 -2.09
C VAL A 290 -20.31 -18.38 -2.07
N GLY A 291 -20.73 -17.36 -1.31
CA GLY A 291 -22.11 -16.89 -1.28
C GLY A 291 -22.62 -16.39 -2.64
N LEU A 292 -21.77 -15.69 -3.39
CA LEU A 292 -22.04 -15.25 -4.76
C LEU A 292 -22.03 -16.43 -5.75
N GLY A 293 -21.15 -17.41 -5.55
CA GLY A 293 -21.04 -18.61 -6.39
C GLY A 293 -22.20 -19.61 -6.23
N MET A 294 -22.80 -19.71 -5.04
CA MET A 294 -23.99 -20.54 -4.81
C MET A 294 -25.29 -19.92 -5.38
N GLY A 295 -25.27 -18.65 -5.80
CA GLY A 295 -26.38 -17.99 -6.47
C GLY A 295 -26.54 -18.33 -7.97
N VAL A 296 -25.57 -19.04 -8.58
CA VAL A 296 -25.56 -19.36 -10.03
C VAL A 296 -25.84 -20.86 -10.31
N GLY A 297 -26.27 -21.61 -9.29
CA GLY A 297 -26.22 -23.08 -9.33
C GLY A 297 -27.47 -23.87 -8.95
N ILE A 298 -28.70 -23.34 -9.04
CA ILE A 298 -29.91 -24.19 -8.97
C ILE A 298 -30.99 -23.66 -9.93
N GLY A 299 -30.92 -24.11 -11.17
CA GLY A 299 -31.92 -23.81 -12.20
C GLY A 299 -31.91 -24.92 -13.25
N GLY A 300 -32.28 -26.13 -12.86
CA GLY A 300 -32.38 -27.25 -13.78
C GLY A 300 -33.01 -28.50 -13.17
N GLY A 301 -34.27 -28.76 -13.53
CA GLY A 301 -34.83 -30.11 -13.55
C GLY A 301 -35.66 -30.52 -12.34
N CYS A 302 -36.82 -29.91 -12.12
CA CYS A 302 -37.95 -30.64 -11.53
C CYS A 302 -38.82 -31.13 -12.69
N GLU A 303 -38.52 -32.31 -13.23
CA GLU A 303 -39.45 -33.02 -14.11
C GLU A 303 -40.60 -33.56 -13.26
N ILE A 304 -41.74 -32.90 -13.37
CA ILE A 304 -43.03 -33.42 -12.93
C ILE A 304 -43.41 -34.51 -13.94
N VAL A 305 -43.31 -35.77 -13.53
CA VAL A 305 -43.92 -36.90 -14.25
C VAL A 305 -45.42 -36.84 -13.98
N GLU A 306 -46.16 -36.16 -14.88
CA GLU A 306 -47.61 -36.36 -14.99
C GLU A 306 -47.88 -37.67 -15.74
N GLY A 307 -48.59 -38.57 -15.08
CA GLY A 307 -49.20 -39.74 -15.71
C GLY A 307 -50.57 -39.43 -16.30
N THR A 308 -51.12 -40.43 -17.00
CA THR A 308 -52.42 -40.53 -17.73
C THR A 308 -52.31 -40.11 -19.21
N VAL A 309 -52.66 -40.91 -20.23
CA VAL A 309 -53.48 -42.14 -20.38
C VAL A 309 -52.84 -43.02 -21.45
#